data_AF-A0A7R7XXF8-F1
#
_entry.id   AF-A0A7R7XXF8-F1
#
_cell.length_a   1.000
_cell.length_b   1.000
_cell.length_c   1.000
_cell.angle_alpha   90.00
_cell.angle_beta   90.00
_cell.angle_gamma   90.00
#
_symmetry.space_group_name_H-M   'P 1'
#
loop_
_entity.id
_entity.type
_entity.pdbx_description
1 polymer ?
#
loop_
_entity_poly.entity_id
_entity_poly.type
_entity_poly.pdbx_seq_one_letter_code
_entity_poly.pdbx_strand_id
1 'polypeptide(L)'
;MCLGIIRNLFPGHETFEDLAYQFAVDWNRLQYNYLPRSYYKKACDFAWWYMDNREKRNAILQRMRQLKQNSDVYQYNLLQNQTSTKRQFRSPDQMSMDMVPEYDPDAYTEEDRRRELQVLNAEFRRIQLKLFDKWHDAPDDAAARLFKLRFGHKDREGRSDIWYNERRSCSVGGGCCGRACGCCEKPLHEYYVDTGRMAVAARSTEGKELVRVYGHCTAECACCVITHGVYNPRQDLPKPKFAR
;
A
#
# COMPACT_ATOMS: atom_id res chain seq x y z
N MET A 1 -14.82 41.82 12.50
CA MET A 1 -14.22 42.30 11.24
C MET A 1 -13.04 41.46 10.74
N CYS A 2 -12.80 40.23 11.25
CA CYS A 2 -11.60 39.44 10.90
C CYS A 2 -11.85 38.21 10.00
N LEU A 3 -13.10 37.86 9.69
CA LEU A 3 -13.41 36.68 8.86
C LEU A 3 -13.22 36.92 7.35
N GLY A 4 -13.23 38.17 6.90
CA GLY A 4 -13.07 38.52 5.48
C GLY A 4 -11.62 38.47 4.97
N ILE A 5 -10.62 38.61 5.85
CA ILE A 5 -9.21 38.64 5.47
C ILE A 5 -8.64 37.22 5.31
N ILE A 6 -9.14 36.25 6.07
CA ILE A 6 -8.71 34.84 5.99
C ILE A 6 -9.13 34.19 4.65
N ARG A 7 -10.28 34.61 4.10
CA ARG A 7 -10.85 34.04 2.87
C ARG A 7 -10.04 34.37 1.61
N ASN A 8 -9.24 35.45 1.64
CA ASN A 8 -8.43 35.90 0.49
C ASN A 8 -7.00 35.33 0.46
N LEU A 9 -6.56 34.64 1.52
CA LEU A 9 -5.21 34.05 1.57
C LEU A 9 -5.14 32.63 1.00
N PHE A 10 -6.27 31.95 0.81
CA PHE A 10 -6.31 30.53 0.45
C PHE A 10 -7.44 30.20 -0.55
N PRO A 11 -7.27 30.51 -1.85
CA PRO A 11 -8.25 30.14 -2.86
C PRO A 11 -8.21 28.63 -3.10
N GLY A 12 -9.30 27.92 -2.77
CA GLY A 12 -9.48 26.49 -3.12
C GLY A 12 -10.09 25.56 -2.06
N HIS A 13 -10.53 26.06 -0.90
CA HIS A 13 -11.11 25.23 0.16
C HIS A 13 -12.61 25.51 0.33
N GLU A 14 -13.45 24.50 0.06
CA GLU A 14 -14.90 24.68 -0.04
C GLU A 14 -15.64 24.50 1.30
N THR A 15 -14.99 23.94 2.33
CA THR A 15 -15.63 23.67 3.63
C THR A 15 -14.87 24.28 4.83
N PHE A 16 -15.59 24.53 5.93
CA PHE A 16 -15.01 24.97 7.20
C PHE A 16 -14.04 23.93 7.80
N GLU A 17 -14.31 22.65 7.53
CA GLU A 17 -13.48 21.52 7.96
C GLU A 17 -12.13 21.53 7.24
N ASP A 18 -12.09 21.82 5.94
CA ASP A 18 -10.84 21.98 5.17
C ASP A 18 -9.99 23.14 5.70
N LEU A 19 -10.64 24.23 6.11
CA LEU A 19 -9.98 25.43 6.62
C LEU A 19 -9.43 25.23 8.03
N ALA A 20 -10.18 24.55 8.90
CA ALA A 20 -9.73 24.13 10.22
C ALA A 20 -8.58 23.11 10.13
N TYR A 21 -8.64 22.21 9.16
CA TYR A 21 -7.58 21.23 8.89
C TYR A 21 -6.31 21.89 8.37
N GLN A 22 -6.40 22.80 7.39
CA GLN A 22 -5.23 23.52 6.88
C GLN A 22 -4.59 24.37 7.98
N PHE A 23 -5.41 25.02 8.81
CA PHE A 23 -4.93 25.72 10.00
C PHE A 23 -4.22 24.77 10.97
N ALA A 24 -4.74 23.57 11.21
CA ALA A 24 -4.06 22.56 12.01
C ALA A 24 -2.75 22.10 11.35
N VAL A 25 -2.69 21.88 10.04
CA VAL A 25 -1.48 21.49 9.30
C VAL A 25 -0.41 22.59 9.36
N ASP A 26 -0.79 23.85 9.20
CA ASP A 26 0.12 24.99 9.26
C ASP A 26 0.57 25.29 10.69
N TRP A 27 -0.33 25.16 11.68
CA TRP A 27 0.01 25.18 13.10
C TRP A 27 0.99 24.06 13.45
N ASN A 28 0.82 22.88 12.88
CA ASN A 28 1.74 21.77 13.05
C ASN A 28 3.09 22.05 12.40
N ARG A 29 3.12 22.59 11.18
CA ARG A 29 4.38 23.04 10.53
C ARG A 29 5.13 24.05 11.39
N LEU A 30 4.41 25.00 11.99
CA LEU A 30 4.98 25.95 12.95
C LEU A 30 5.51 25.20 14.18
N GLN A 31 4.74 24.30 14.79
CA GLN A 31 5.20 23.50 15.94
C GLN A 31 6.44 22.66 15.63
N TYR A 32 6.53 22.02 14.46
CA TYR A 32 7.70 21.23 14.04
C TYR A 32 8.99 22.08 13.96
N ASN A 33 8.88 23.35 13.58
CA ASN A 33 10.01 24.27 13.52
C ASN A 33 10.47 24.79 14.90
N TYR A 34 9.62 24.67 15.93
CA TYR A 34 9.93 25.10 17.31
C TYR A 34 10.20 23.93 18.28
N LEU A 35 10.10 22.68 17.83
CA LEU A 35 10.49 21.54 18.67
C LEU A 35 12.01 21.55 18.90
N PRO A 36 12.50 21.27 20.12
CA PRO A 36 13.92 21.09 20.33
C PRO A 36 14.43 19.98 19.40
N ARG A 37 15.63 20.18 18.82
CA ARG A 37 16.19 19.34 17.75
C ARG A 37 16.18 17.83 18.07
N SER A 38 16.33 17.47 19.34
CA SER A 38 16.26 16.08 19.83
C SER A 38 14.87 15.44 19.68
N TYR A 39 13.79 16.19 19.95
CA TYR A 39 12.41 15.73 19.78
C TYR A 39 12.05 15.64 18.30
N TYR A 40 12.42 16.65 17.50
CA TYR A 40 12.23 16.61 16.06
C TYR A 40 12.88 15.37 15.42
N LYS A 41 14.13 15.07 15.82
CA LYS A 41 14.83 13.88 15.34
C LYS A 41 14.09 12.59 15.69
N LYS A 42 13.66 12.41 16.95
CA LYS A 42 12.91 11.21 17.37
C LYS A 42 11.61 11.02 16.59
N ALA A 43 10.87 12.09 16.37
CA ALA A 43 9.64 12.05 15.61
C ALA A 43 9.86 11.74 14.12
N CYS A 44 10.91 12.31 13.51
CA CYS A 44 11.30 11.96 12.15
C CYS A 44 11.73 10.50 12.06
N ASP A 45 12.58 10.01 12.96
CA ASP A 45 13.04 8.62 12.99
C ASP A 45 11.85 7.64 13.10
N PHE A 46 10.87 7.97 13.96
CA PHE A 46 9.61 7.21 14.07
C PHE A 46 8.82 7.23 12.75
N ALA A 47 8.58 8.42 12.19
CA ALA A 47 7.80 8.58 10.96
C ALA A 47 8.44 7.84 9.78
N TRP A 48 9.75 8.04 9.53
CA TRP A 48 10.48 7.36 8.46
C TRP A 48 10.41 5.84 8.60
N TRP A 49 10.68 5.33 9.80
CA TRP A 49 10.61 3.89 10.05
C TRP A 49 9.19 3.34 9.80
N TYR A 50 8.16 4.06 10.25
CA TYR A 50 6.78 3.61 10.13
C TYR A 50 6.33 3.63 8.66
N MET A 51 6.68 4.67 7.92
CA MET A 51 6.34 4.81 6.50
C MET A 51 7.00 3.73 5.66
N ASP A 52 8.29 3.44 5.87
CA ASP A 52 8.99 2.37 5.16
C ASP A 52 8.37 0.99 5.44
N ASN A 53 8.09 0.68 6.72
CA ASN A 53 7.47 -0.61 7.08
C ASN A 53 6.01 -0.70 6.59
N ARG A 54 5.27 0.41 6.54
CA ARG A 54 3.93 0.47 5.92
C ARG A 54 4.00 0.22 4.42
N GLU A 55 4.97 0.81 3.74
CA GLU A 55 5.16 0.58 2.30
C GLU A 55 5.56 -0.88 2.03
N LYS A 56 6.47 -1.44 2.83
CA LYS A 56 6.84 -2.86 2.79
C LYS A 56 5.63 -3.77 2.99
N ARG A 57 4.78 -3.48 3.98
CA ARG A 57 3.51 -4.18 4.19
C ARG A 57 2.61 -4.10 2.96
N ASN A 58 2.45 -2.92 2.37
CA ASN A 58 1.62 -2.73 1.18
C ASN A 58 2.17 -3.51 -0.01
N ALA A 59 3.50 -3.54 -0.19
CA ALA A 59 4.19 -4.31 -1.21
C ALA A 59 3.92 -5.82 -1.08
N ILE A 60 4.06 -6.36 0.14
CA ILE A 60 3.74 -7.76 0.43
C ILE A 60 2.28 -8.09 0.09
N LEU A 61 1.33 -7.25 0.54
CA LEU A 61 -0.08 -7.49 0.27
C LEU A 61 -0.42 -7.39 -1.22
N GLN A 62 0.20 -6.46 -1.94
CA GLN A 62 0.02 -6.33 -3.39
C GLN A 62 0.54 -7.58 -4.10
N ARG A 63 1.74 -8.06 -3.76
CA ARG A 63 2.29 -9.31 -4.32
C ARG A 63 1.47 -10.53 -3.97
N MET A 64 1.03 -10.65 -2.72
CA MET A 64 0.09 -11.71 -2.32
C MET A 64 -1.21 -11.67 -3.12
N ARG A 65 -1.74 -10.46 -3.40
CA ARG A 65 -2.91 -10.30 -4.25
C ARG A 65 -2.62 -10.77 -5.68
N GLN A 66 -1.46 -10.44 -6.25
CA GLN A 66 -1.05 -10.95 -7.56
C GLN A 66 -1.01 -12.48 -7.58
N LEU A 67 -0.38 -13.11 -6.59
CA LEU A 67 -0.26 -14.57 -6.51
C LEU A 67 -1.60 -15.27 -6.26
N LYS A 68 -2.56 -14.60 -5.61
CA LYS A 68 -3.91 -15.12 -5.36
C LYS A 68 -4.84 -14.94 -6.57
N GLN A 69 -4.65 -13.86 -7.33
CA GLN A 69 -5.40 -13.59 -8.55
C GLN A 69 -4.68 -14.28 -9.71
N ASN A 70 -5.20 -15.43 -10.16
CA ASN A 70 -4.66 -16.23 -11.28
C ASN A 70 -4.65 -15.52 -12.66
N SER A 71 -4.64 -14.19 -12.75
CA SER A 71 -4.87 -13.47 -14.00
C SER A 71 -3.59 -12.83 -14.51
N ASP A 72 -3.11 -13.30 -15.67
CA ASP A 72 -2.44 -12.58 -16.76
C ASP A 72 -1.22 -11.68 -16.47
N VAL A 73 -1.20 -10.89 -15.40
CA VAL A 73 -0.02 -10.15 -14.90
C VAL A 73 1.11 -11.12 -14.54
N TYR A 74 0.75 -12.21 -13.86
CA TYR A 74 1.66 -13.27 -13.45
C TYR A 74 2.25 -13.99 -14.67
N GLN A 75 1.44 -14.25 -15.70
CA GLN A 75 1.92 -14.80 -16.97
C GLN A 75 2.70 -13.77 -17.80
N TYR A 76 2.30 -12.49 -17.80
CA TYR A 76 2.98 -11.42 -18.54
C TYR A 76 4.39 -11.16 -17.99
N ASN A 77 4.57 -11.20 -16.66
CA ASN A 77 5.90 -11.10 -16.03
C ASN A 77 6.77 -12.35 -16.29
N LEU A 78 6.16 -13.54 -16.38
CA LEU A 78 6.85 -14.77 -16.83
C LEU A 78 7.30 -14.66 -18.31
N LEU A 79 6.43 -14.12 -19.17
CA LEU A 79 6.70 -14.00 -20.61
C LEU A 79 7.80 -12.97 -20.94
N GLN A 80 7.91 -11.87 -20.19
CA GLN A 80 9.00 -10.89 -20.36
C GLN A 80 10.39 -11.49 -20.04
N ASN A 81 10.47 -12.34 -19.02
CA ASN A 81 11.74 -13.02 -18.67
C ASN A 81 12.08 -14.20 -19.59
N GLN A 82 11.10 -14.77 -20.31
CA GLN A 82 11.33 -15.79 -21.32
C GLN A 82 11.63 -15.21 -22.72
N THR A 83 11.23 -13.97 -23.01
CA THR A 83 11.40 -13.37 -24.36
C THR A 83 12.70 -12.60 -24.58
N SER A 84 13.62 -12.58 -23.61
CA SER A 84 14.93 -11.92 -23.76
C SER A 84 15.89 -12.62 -24.74
N THR A 85 15.51 -13.69 -25.45
CA THR A 85 16.47 -14.40 -26.32
C THR A 85 16.02 -14.77 -27.73
N LYS A 86 14.86 -14.35 -28.26
CA LYS A 86 14.55 -14.52 -29.70
C LYS A 86 13.33 -13.70 -30.14
N ARG A 87 13.52 -12.41 -30.48
CA ARG A 87 12.67 -11.76 -31.49
C ARG A 87 13.06 -12.32 -32.86
N GLN A 88 12.59 -13.51 -33.19
CA GLN A 88 12.45 -13.91 -34.59
C GLN A 88 11.02 -13.60 -35.00
N PHE A 89 10.85 -12.58 -35.83
CA PHE A 89 9.67 -12.40 -36.66
C PHE A 89 9.37 -13.73 -37.37
N ARG A 90 8.25 -14.38 -37.04
CA ARG A 90 7.70 -15.46 -37.86
C ARG A 90 6.39 -14.99 -38.47
N SER A 91 6.32 -15.14 -39.79
CA SER A 91 5.19 -14.80 -40.65
C SER A 91 3.96 -15.69 -40.35
N PRO A 92 2.73 -15.26 -40.66
CA PRO A 92 1.49 -15.93 -40.25
C PRO A 92 1.23 -17.34 -40.81
N ASP A 93 2.06 -17.87 -41.72
CA ASP A 93 1.73 -19.09 -42.49
C ASP A 93 2.34 -20.41 -41.95
N GLN A 94 2.71 -20.47 -40.67
CA GLN A 94 3.17 -21.73 -40.05
C GLN A 94 2.35 -22.09 -38.81
N MET A 95 1.08 -22.42 -39.01
CA MET A 95 0.32 -23.23 -38.05
C MET A 95 0.28 -24.67 -38.56
N SER A 96 1.18 -25.52 -38.06
CA SER A 96 0.97 -26.97 -38.09
C SER A 96 1.35 -27.60 -36.75
N MET A 97 0.40 -28.38 -36.26
CA MET A 97 0.36 -29.39 -35.19
C MET A 97 1.63 -29.75 -34.39
N ASP A 98 1.35 -29.97 -33.10
CA ASP A 98 2.11 -30.73 -32.10
C ASP A 98 3.40 -30.13 -31.54
N MET A 99 3.24 -29.14 -30.65
CA MET A 99 4.17 -28.96 -29.53
C MET A 99 3.49 -29.50 -28.26
N VAL A 100 3.83 -30.73 -27.89
CA VAL A 100 3.77 -31.15 -26.48
C VAL A 100 4.63 -30.13 -25.72
N PRO A 101 4.12 -29.44 -24.68
CA PRO A 101 4.94 -28.51 -23.92
C PRO A 101 6.16 -29.27 -23.40
N GLU A 102 7.33 -28.89 -23.89
CA GLU A 102 8.60 -29.39 -23.40
C GLU A 102 8.62 -29.14 -21.89
N TYR A 103 8.81 -30.21 -21.10
CA TYR A 103 8.85 -30.12 -19.64
C TYR A 103 10.00 -29.18 -19.26
N ASP A 104 9.66 -27.95 -18.91
CA ASP A 104 10.61 -26.99 -18.38
C ASP A 104 10.78 -27.27 -16.88
N PRO A 105 11.91 -27.87 -16.44
CA PRO A 105 12.15 -28.15 -15.02
C PRO A 105 12.26 -26.87 -14.18
N ASP A 106 12.36 -25.71 -14.83
CA ASP A 106 12.43 -24.38 -14.25
C ASP A 106 11.09 -23.63 -14.26
N ALA A 107 10.02 -24.26 -14.78
CA ALA A 107 8.69 -23.68 -14.82
C ALA A 107 8.19 -23.38 -13.40
N TYR A 108 7.68 -22.17 -13.21
CA TYR A 108 7.09 -21.78 -11.94
C TYR A 108 5.85 -22.63 -11.66
N THR A 109 5.91 -23.44 -10.61
CA THR A 109 4.85 -24.39 -10.29
C THR A 109 3.81 -23.82 -9.33
N GLU A 110 2.64 -24.46 -9.24
CA GLU A 110 1.66 -24.17 -8.18
C GLU A 110 2.25 -24.36 -6.77
N GLU A 111 3.22 -25.26 -6.63
CA GLU A 111 3.92 -25.46 -5.38
C GLU A 111 4.83 -24.28 -5.03
N ASP A 112 5.51 -23.70 -6.03
CA ASP A 112 6.27 -22.47 -5.86
C ASP A 112 5.37 -21.29 -5.46
N ARG A 113 4.21 -21.16 -6.12
CA ARG A 113 3.17 -20.17 -5.76
C ARG A 113 2.76 -20.29 -4.30
N ARG A 114 2.47 -21.52 -3.88
CA ARG A 114 2.03 -21.84 -2.51
C ARG A 114 3.11 -21.51 -1.49
N ARG A 115 4.36 -21.91 -1.75
CA ARG A 115 5.50 -21.59 -0.87
C ARG A 115 5.74 -20.09 -0.78
N GLU A 116 5.69 -19.38 -1.90
CA GLU A 116 5.87 -17.93 -1.94
C GLU A 116 4.77 -17.20 -1.14
N LEU A 117 3.52 -17.61 -1.31
CA LEU A 117 2.41 -17.12 -0.50
C LEU A 117 2.62 -17.40 1.00
N GLN A 118 3.09 -18.59 1.38
CA GLN A 118 3.37 -18.91 2.79
C GLN A 118 4.44 -17.98 3.38
N VAL A 119 5.55 -17.77 2.66
CA VAL A 119 6.63 -16.87 3.09
C VAL A 119 6.12 -15.42 3.22
N LEU A 120 5.37 -14.94 2.23
CA LEU A 120 4.81 -13.59 2.26
C LEU A 120 3.78 -13.39 3.40
N ASN A 121 2.96 -14.39 3.70
CA ASN A 121 2.05 -14.34 4.85
C ASN A 121 2.80 -14.25 6.19
N ALA A 122 3.89 -15.01 6.34
CA ALA A 122 4.74 -14.95 7.54
C ALA A 122 5.38 -13.56 7.69
N GLU A 123 5.91 -13.01 6.59
CA GLU A 123 6.48 -11.66 6.55
C GLU A 123 5.45 -10.56 6.82
N PHE A 124 4.25 -10.69 6.26
CA PHE A 124 3.13 -9.78 6.54
C PHE A 124 2.81 -9.75 8.03
N ARG A 125 2.65 -10.93 8.66
CA ARG A 125 2.36 -11.02 10.10
C ARG A 125 3.49 -10.39 10.93
N ARG A 126 4.74 -10.65 10.57
CA ARG A 126 5.91 -10.07 11.24
C ARG A 126 5.91 -8.55 11.19
N ILE A 127 5.64 -7.96 10.03
CA ILE A 127 5.60 -6.50 9.86
C ILE A 127 4.39 -5.89 10.56
N GLN A 128 3.23 -6.54 10.54
CA GLN A 128 2.06 -6.06 11.28
C GLN A 128 2.34 -5.96 12.78
N LEU A 129 2.97 -6.98 13.37
CA LEU A 129 3.40 -6.94 14.78
C LEU A 129 4.40 -5.81 15.04
N LYS A 130 5.43 -5.68 14.19
CA LYS A 130 6.40 -4.58 14.32
C LYS A 130 5.74 -3.20 14.26
N LEU A 131 4.84 -3.00 13.31
CA LEU A 131 4.10 -1.74 13.16
C LEU A 131 3.24 -1.47 14.39
N PHE A 132 2.59 -2.51 14.93
CA PHE A 132 1.81 -2.42 16.17
C PHE A 132 2.69 -2.05 17.37
N ASP A 133 3.78 -2.78 17.62
CA ASP A 133 4.70 -2.52 18.73
C ASP A 133 5.27 -1.11 18.64
N LYS A 134 5.75 -0.71 17.46
CA LYS A 134 6.27 0.65 17.25
C LYS A 134 5.20 1.72 17.49
N TRP A 135 3.94 1.44 17.13
CA TRP A 135 2.84 2.37 17.36
C TRP A 135 2.60 2.62 18.86
N HIS A 136 2.70 1.56 19.66
CA HIS A 136 2.60 1.61 21.11
C HIS A 136 3.82 2.25 21.76
N ASP A 137 5.01 1.99 21.23
CA ASP A 137 6.29 2.58 21.68
C ASP A 137 6.57 3.97 21.10
N ALA A 138 5.63 4.54 20.34
CA ALA A 138 5.83 5.84 19.71
C ALA A 138 6.04 6.91 20.80
N PRO A 139 6.99 7.84 20.61
CA PRO A 139 7.33 8.82 21.64
C PRO A 139 6.09 9.64 22.01
N ASP A 140 5.96 9.97 23.29
CA ASP A 140 4.85 10.82 23.75
C ASP A 140 5.16 12.31 23.53
N ASP A 141 5.31 12.70 22.26
CA ASP A 141 5.54 14.07 21.84
C ASP A 141 4.47 14.55 20.85
N ALA A 142 4.40 15.87 20.65
CA ALA A 142 3.40 16.49 19.78
C ALA A 142 3.44 15.93 18.35
N ALA A 143 4.63 15.70 17.81
CA ALA A 143 4.80 15.22 16.45
C ALA A 143 4.31 13.78 16.26
N ALA A 144 4.63 12.88 17.18
CA ALA A 144 4.11 11.52 17.17
C ALA A 144 2.60 11.47 17.41
N ARG A 145 2.05 12.34 18.27
CA ARG A 145 0.59 12.48 18.46
C ARG A 145 -0.12 12.92 17.17
N LEU A 146 0.45 13.87 16.43
CA LEU A 146 -0.09 14.30 15.14
C LEU A 146 -0.06 13.20 14.10
N PHE A 147 1.04 12.46 14.04
CA PHE A 147 1.15 11.29 13.17
C PHE A 147 0.08 10.26 13.54
N LYS A 148 -0.09 9.97 14.84
CA LYS A 148 -1.15 9.07 15.35
C LYS A 148 -2.55 9.52 14.94
N LEU A 149 -2.86 10.80 15.08
CA LEU A 149 -4.14 11.37 14.68
C LEU A 149 -4.43 11.13 13.18
N ARG A 150 -3.46 11.40 12.31
CA ARG A 150 -3.63 11.23 10.85
C ARG A 150 -3.79 9.78 10.38
N PHE A 151 -3.31 8.80 11.16
CA PHE A 151 -3.58 7.38 10.89
C PHE A 151 -4.85 6.87 11.56
N GLY A 152 -5.19 7.44 12.71
CA GLY A 152 -6.37 7.06 13.49
C GLY A 152 -7.67 7.60 12.90
N HIS A 153 -7.64 8.81 12.33
CA HIS A 153 -8.78 9.35 11.60
C HIS A 153 -8.95 8.58 10.28
N LYS A 154 -10.14 8.01 10.11
CA LYS A 154 -10.51 7.17 8.97
C LYS A 154 -11.83 7.65 8.39
N ASP A 155 -11.95 7.56 7.07
CA ASP A 155 -13.23 7.75 6.39
C ASP A 155 -14.17 6.55 6.58
N ARG A 156 -15.36 6.63 5.96
CA ARG A 156 -16.41 5.59 6.04
C ARG A 156 -15.94 4.23 5.53
N GLU A 157 -14.98 4.22 4.61
CA GLU A 157 -14.43 3.00 4.01
C GLU A 157 -13.27 2.42 4.85
N GLY A 158 -12.78 3.16 5.84
CA GLY A 158 -11.66 2.79 6.71
C GLY A 158 -10.29 3.27 6.22
N ARG A 159 -10.24 4.20 5.25
CA ARG A 159 -9.01 4.79 4.71
C ARG A 159 -8.56 5.94 5.61
N SER A 160 -7.28 5.98 5.96
CA SER A 160 -6.75 7.03 6.83
C SER A 160 -6.51 8.35 6.08
N ASP A 161 -6.41 9.46 6.81
CA ASP A 161 -6.05 10.76 6.23
C ASP A 161 -4.70 10.71 5.51
N ILE A 162 -3.74 9.94 6.03
CA ILE A 162 -2.46 9.74 5.35
C ILE A 162 -2.64 9.02 4.02
N TRP A 163 -3.52 8.02 3.95
CA TRP A 163 -3.86 7.43 2.65
C TRP A 163 -4.44 8.49 1.72
N TYR A 164 -5.35 9.34 2.19
CA TYR A 164 -5.95 10.39 1.36
C TYR A 164 -4.88 11.37 0.83
N ASN A 165 -3.99 11.85 1.70
CA ASN A 165 -2.94 12.81 1.36
C ASN A 165 -1.89 12.26 0.37
N GLU A 166 -1.63 10.95 0.42
CA GLU A 166 -0.66 10.30 -0.48
C GLU A 166 -1.22 10.05 -1.89
N ARG A 167 -2.54 10.19 -2.12
CA ARG A 167 -3.17 9.96 -3.44
C ARG A 167 -2.53 10.80 -4.54
N ARG A 168 -2.28 12.09 -4.26
CA ARG A 168 -1.67 13.01 -5.22
C ARG A 168 -0.28 12.52 -5.63
N SER A 169 0.55 12.12 -4.67
CA SER A 169 1.90 11.59 -4.96
C SER A 169 1.82 10.32 -5.81
N CYS A 170 0.94 9.37 -5.43
CA CYS A 170 0.72 8.17 -6.22
C CYS A 170 0.26 8.48 -7.66
N SER A 171 -0.66 9.43 -7.83
CA SER A 171 -1.14 9.86 -9.15
C SER A 171 -0.06 10.53 -9.99
N VAL A 172 0.67 11.49 -9.42
CA VAL A 172 1.75 12.22 -10.12
C VAL A 172 2.88 11.28 -10.52
N GLY A 173 3.19 10.28 -9.70
CA GLY A 173 4.14 9.21 -10.03
C GLY A 173 3.62 8.19 -11.05
N GLY A 174 2.46 8.40 -11.69
CA GLY A 174 1.89 7.48 -12.67
C GLY A 174 1.31 6.20 -12.07
N GLY A 175 0.94 6.23 -10.79
CA GLY A 175 0.30 5.12 -10.07
C GLY A 175 -1.21 5.03 -10.29
N CYS A 176 -1.86 4.04 -9.66
CA CYS A 176 -3.28 3.76 -9.87
C CYS A 176 -4.23 4.85 -9.38
N CYS A 177 -3.79 5.78 -8.52
CA CYS A 177 -4.65 6.89 -8.07
C CYS A 177 -5.02 7.88 -9.17
N GLY A 178 -4.24 7.95 -10.25
CA GLY A 178 -4.54 8.77 -11.43
C GLY A 178 -5.26 8.00 -12.54
N ARG A 179 -5.67 6.74 -12.29
CA ARG A 179 -6.21 5.83 -13.31
C ARG A 179 -7.59 5.32 -12.94
N ALA A 180 -8.36 4.93 -13.95
CA ALA A 180 -9.69 4.35 -13.79
C ALA A 180 -9.70 2.94 -13.15
N CYS A 181 -8.55 2.29 -12.98
CA CYS A 181 -8.48 0.92 -12.46
C CYS A 181 -8.88 0.81 -10.96
N GLY A 182 -8.85 1.92 -10.21
CA GLY A 182 -9.29 1.98 -8.82
C GLY A 182 -8.51 1.07 -7.85
N CYS A 183 -7.30 0.61 -8.21
CA CYS A 183 -6.60 -0.40 -7.40
C CYS A 183 -6.28 0.06 -5.97
N CYS A 184 -5.97 1.34 -5.77
CA CYS A 184 -5.66 1.93 -4.47
C CYS A 184 -6.91 2.12 -3.59
N GLU A 185 -8.09 2.17 -4.21
CA GLU A 185 -9.38 2.36 -3.52
C GLU A 185 -9.96 1.03 -3.02
N LYS A 186 -9.35 -0.10 -3.40
CA LYS A 186 -9.74 -1.45 -2.95
C LYS A 186 -8.87 -1.90 -1.79
N PRO A 187 -9.44 -2.46 -0.70
CA PRO A 187 -8.66 -2.91 0.47
C PRO A 187 -7.69 -4.02 0.09
N LEU A 188 -6.39 -3.81 0.34
CA LEU A 188 -5.30 -4.77 0.11
C LEU A 188 -5.48 -6.04 0.94
N HIS A 189 -6.05 -5.90 2.13
CA HIS A 189 -6.38 -7.01 3.03
C HIS A 189 -7.53 -6.62 3.95
N GLU A 190 -8.26 -7.62 4.41
CA GLU A 190 -9.36 -7.46 5.36
C GLU A 190 -9.22 -8.54 6.44
N TYR A 191 -9.41 -8.15 7.70
CA TYR A 191 -9.41 -9.07 8.84
C TYR A 191 -10.28 -8.55 9.96
N TYR A 192 -10.78 -9.43 10.83
CA TYR A 192 -11.58 -9.04 11.99
C TYR A 192 -10.67 -8.87 13.21
N VAL A 193 -10.90 -7.79 13.98
CA VAL A 193 -10.27 -7.54 15.29
C VAL A 193 -11.33 -7.63 16.37
N ASP A 194 -10.99 -8.29 17.48
CA ASP A 194 -11.84 -8.29 18.67
C ASP A 194 -11.74 -6.93 19.37
N THR A 195 -12.88 -6.31 19.60
CA THR A 195 -13.06 -4.99 20.22
C THR A 195 -13.33 -5.07 21.72
N GLY A 196 -13.51 -6.27 22.27
CA GLY A 196 -13.82 -6.49 23.69
C GLY A 196 -15.19 -5.95 24.12
N ARG A 197 -16.03 -5.49 23.19
CA ARG A 197 -17.39 -5.01 23.49
C ARG A 197 -18.31 -6.23 23.67
N MET A 198 -18.92 -6.37 24.84
CA MET A 198 -19.89 -7.43 25.12
C MET A 198 -21.23 -7.14 24.43
N ALA A 199 -21.81 -8.16 23.78
CA ALA A 199 -23.05 -8.07 23.03
C ALA A 199 -24.24 -7.70 23.94
N VAL A 200 -24.99 -6.65 23.58
CA VAL A 200 -26.19 -6.23 24.34
C VAL A 200 -27.49 -6.78 23.71
N ALA A 201 -27.42 -7.47 22.56
CA ALA A 201 -28.59 -8.15 21.99
C ALA A 201 -28.24 -9.37 21.12
N ALA A 202 -29.09 -10.41 21.20
CA ALA A 202 -28.89 -11.78 20.73
C ALA A 202 -28.81 -12.00 19.20
N ARG A 203 -28.52 -10.98 18.37
CA ARG A 203 -28.47 -11.10 16.90
C ARG A 203 -27.37 -10.28 16.21
N SER A 204 -26.38 -9.77 16.93
CA SER A 204 -25.30 -8.96 16.35
C SER A 204 -23.96 -9.69 16.40
N THR A 205 -23.11 -9.50 15.39
CA THR A 205 -21.67 -9.81 15.42
C THR A 205 -20.91 -8.83 16.33
N GLU A 206 -21.53 -8.39 17.43
CA GLU A 206 -20.98 -7.35 18.32
C GLU A 206 -19.85 -7.92 19.17
N GLY A 207 -18.71 -7.25 19.07
CA GLY A 207 -17.44 -7.67 19.63
C GLY A 207 -16.34 -7.73 18.58
N LYS A 208 -16.64 -7.85 17.28
CA LYS A 208 -15.63 -7.87 16.21
C LYS A 208 -15.79 -6.72 15.22
N GLU A 209 -14.70 -6.02 14.93
CA GLU A 209 -14.63 -4.95 13.92
C GLU A 209 -13.88 -5.46 12.68
N LEU A 210 -14.46 -5.23 11.49
CA LEU A 210 -13.77 -5.49 10.23
C LEU A 210 -12.74 -4.40 9.95
N VAL A 211 -11.47 -4.76 10.03
CA VAL A 211 -10.36 -3.88 9.66
C VAL A 211 -10.01 -4.08 8.19
N ARG A 212 -10.07 -2.98 7.43
CA ARG A 212 -9.63 -2.90 6.04
C ARG A 212 -8.28 -2.22 5.94
N VAL A 213 -7.33 -2.87 5.29
CA VAL A 213 -5.98 -2.34 5.07
C VAL A 213 -5.91 -1.74 3.67
N TYR A 214 -5.74 -0.42 3.60
CA TYR A 214 -5.53 0.30 2.34
C TYR A 214 -4.06 0.68 2.15
N GLY A 215 -3.68 0.85 0.89
CA GLY A 215 -2.33 1.28 0.52
C GLY A 215 -2.25 1.73 -0.94
N HIS A 216 -1.32 2.63 -1.21
CA HIS A 216 -0.99 3.07 -2.57
C HIS A 216 -0.09 2.08 -3.29
N CYS A 217 0.02 2.23 -4.60
CA CYS A 217 0.85 1.39 -5.43
C CYS A 217 2.30 1.38 -4.95
N THR A 218 2.87 0.20 -4.90
CA THR A 218 4.31 -0.03 -4.80
C THR A 218 4.79 -0.65 -6.11
N ALA A 219 6.08 -1.01 -6.19
CA ALA A 219 6.61 -1.80 -7.29
C ALA A 219 5.93 -3.17 -7.45
N GLU A 220 5.24 -3.65 -6.40
CA GLU A 220 4.49 -4.90 -6.39
C GLU A 220 3.04 -4.74 -6.88
N CYS A 221 2.64 -3.57 -7.40
CA CYS A 221 1.28 -3.37 -7.91
C CYS A 221 1.16 -3.92 -9.34
N ALA A 222 0.37 -4.99 -9.51
CA ALA A 222 0.13 -5.66 -10.80
C ALA A 222 -0.25 -4.68 -11.93
N CYS A 223 -1.20 -3.78 -11.66
CA CYS A 223 -1.64 -2.81 -12.65
C CYS A 223 -0.51 -1.84 -13.04
N CYS A 224 0.32 -1.39 -12.10
CA CYS A 224 1.48 -0.57 -12.43
C CYS A 224 2.52 -1.34 -13.25
N VAL A 225 2.80 -2.59 -12.89
CA VAL A 225 3.75 -3.44 -13.61
C VAL A 225 3.32 -3.64 -15.06
N ILE A 226 2.04 -3.98 -15.31
CA ILE A 226 1.51 -4.08 -16.67
C ILE A 226 1.61 -2.75 -17.41
N THR A 227 1.16 -1.65 -16.78
CA THR A 227 1.08 -0.34 -17.45
C THR A 227 2.47 0.17 -17.84
N HIS A 228 3.46 -0.01 -16.97
CA HIS A 228 4.80 0.50 -17.18
C HIS A 228 5.71 -0.50 -17.92
N GLY A 229 5.31 -1.78 -18.01
CA GLY A 229 6.09 -2.83 -18.63
C GLY A 229 7.40 -3.17 -17.89
N VAL A 230 7.55 -2.71 -16.64
CA VAL A 230 8.77 -2.89 -15.84
C VAL A 230 8.38 -3.42 -14.46
N TYR A 231 9.11 -4.44 -14.01
CA TYR A 231 9.00 -4.98 -12.67
C TYR A 231 10.35 -4.94 -11.95
N ASN A 232 10.45 -4.04 -10.96
CA ASN A 232 11.62 -3.92 -10.08
C ASN A 232 11.17 -4.19 -8.64
N PRO A 233 11.06 -5.47 -8.21
CA PRO A 233 10.52 -5.83 -6.91
C PRO A 233 11.34 -5.23 -5.77
N ARG A 234 10.70 -5.01 -4.62
CA ARG A 234 11.42 -4.53 -3.44
C ARG A 234 12.52 -5.53 -3.04
N GLN A 235 13.76 -5.06 -2.98
CA GLN A 235 14.93 -5.91 -2.72
C GLN A 235 14.96 -6.54 -1.32
N ASP A 236 14.23 -5.95 -0.38
CA ASP A 236 14.13 -6.40 1.00
C ASP A 236 12.95 -7.37 1.24
N LEU A 237 12.30 -7.81 0.16
CA LEU A 237 11.33 -8.90 0.13
C LEU A 237 11.95 -10.18 -0.44
N PRO A 238 11.40 -11.38 -0.13
CA PRO A 238 11.84 -12.62 -0.75
C PRO A 238 11.85 -12.48 -2.27
N LYS A 239 12.96 -12.83 -2.93
CA LYS A 239 13.05 -12.68 -4.39
C LYS A 239 11.92 -13.46 -5.07
N PRO A 240 11.16 -12.84 -5.98
CA PRO A 240 10.16 -13.57 -6.76
C PRO A 240 10.85 -14.60 -7.63
N LYS A 241 10.46 -15.87 -7.53
CA LYS A 241 11.08 -16.94 -8.34
C LYS A 241 10.86 -16.73 -9.85
N PHE A 242 9.86 -15.95 -10.22
CA PHE A 242 9.57 -15.58 -11.60
C PHE A 242 10.37 -14.38 -12.10
N ALA A 243 10.95 -13.57 -11.21
CA ALA A 243 11.85 -12.47 -11.55
C ALA A 243 13.29 -13.03 -11.59
N ARG A 244 13.64 -13.67 -12.70
CA ARG A 244 15.01 -14.13 -12.97
C ARG A 244 15.83 -13.01 -13.57
#